data_AF-A0A4Q5PPQ0-F1
#
_entry.id   AF-A0A4Q5PPQ0-F1
#
_cell.length_a   1.000
_cell.length_b   1.000
_cell.length_c   1.000
_cell.angle_alpha   90.00
_cell.angle_beta   90.00
_cell.angle_gamma   90.00
#
_symmetry.space_group_name_H-M   'P 1'
#
loop_
_entity.id
_entity.type
_entity.pdbx_description
1 polymer ?
#
loop_
_entity_poly.entity_id
_entity_poly.type
_entity_poly.pdbx_seq_one_letter_code
_entity_poly.pdbx_strand_id
1 'polypeptide(L)' 'IAVLTEWDEFKDYDWKRIYDGMKKPAFVFDGRHLLNETELTEIGFKVYTIGKETTK' A
#
# COMPACT_ATOMS: atom_id res chain seq x y z
N ILE A 1 2.23 5.89 3.86
CA ILE A 1 3.30 5.76 2.83
C ILE A 1 2.71 6.17 1.49
N ALA A 2 3.51 6.78 0.62
CA ALA A 2 3.09 7.12 -0.74
C ALA A 2 4.12 6.60 -1.74
N VAL A 3 3.67 5.82 -2.73
CA VAL A 3 4.47 5.35 -3.86
C VAL A 3 4.20 6.26 -5.05
N LEU A 4 5.23 6.97 -5.51
CA LEU A 4 5.14 8.01 -6.54
C LEU A 4 5.93 7.68 -7.81
N THR A 5 6.71 6.60 -7.79
CA THR A 5 7.58 6.14 -8.86
C THR A 5 7.40 4.64 -9.07
N GLU A 6 7.57 4.17 -10.30
CA GLU A 6 7.28 2.80 -10.73
C GLU A 6 8.44 1.81 -10.54
N TRP A 7 9.20 1.92 -9.44
CA TRP A 7 10.30 0.98 -9.21
C TRP A 7 9.77 -0.39 -8.79
N ASP A 8 10.19 -1.42 -9.52
CA ASP A 8 9.79 -2.81 -9.25
C ASP A 8 10.13 -3.28 -7.84
N GLU A 9 11.16 -2.71 -7.22
CA GLU A 9 11.58 -3.01 -5.84
C GLU A 9 10.45 -2.86 -4.81
N PHE A 10 9.48 -1.97 -5.04
CA PHE A 10 8.36 -1.77 -4.10
C PHE A 10 7.42 -2.98 -4.01
N LYS A 11 7.43 -3.87 -5.01
CA LYS A 11 6.62 -5.10 -5.00
C LYS A 11 7.11 -6.10 -3.96
N ASP A 12 8.42 -6.14 -3.73
CA ASP A 12 9.07 -7.18 -2.94
C ASP A 12 9.42 -6.73 -1.51
N TYR A 13 8.97 -5.54 -1.10
CA TYR A 13 9.19 -5.05 0.26
C TYR A 13 8.43 -5.88 1.30
N ASP A 14 9.01 -6.01 2.49
CA ASP A 14 8.33 -6.60 3.65
C ASP A 14 7.28 -5.63 4.20
N TRP A 15 6.12 -5.63 3.55
CA TRP A 15 4.99 -4.76 3.88
C TRP A 15 4.45 -4.98 5.29
N LYS A 16 4.62 -6.19 5.85
CA LYS A 16 4.24 -6.49 7.22
C LYS A 16 5.15 -5.80 8.23
N ARG A 17 6.47 -5.90 8.04
CA ARG A 17 7.44 -5.16 8.88
C ARG A 17 7.22 -3.65 8.79
N ILE A 18 6.94 -3.14 7.59
CA ILE A 18 6.62 -1.74 7.37
C ILE A 18 5.34 -1.36 8.13
N TYR A 19 4.29 -2.17 8.05
CA TYR A 19 3.05 -1.97 8.78
C TYR A 19 3.30 -1.87 10.28
N ASP A 20 4.05 -2.80 10.86
CA ASP A 20 4.35 -2.85 12.30
C ASP A 20 5.07 -1.59 12.80
N GLY A 21 5.91 -0.98 11.95
CA GLY A 21 6.59 0.29 12.25
C GLY A 21 5.72 1.55 12.09
N MET A 22 4.50 1.44 11.58
CA MET A 22 3.63 2.59 11.30
C MET A 22 2.64 2.88 12.42
N LYS A 23 2.37 4.19 12.63
CA LYS A 23 1.25 4.66 13.46
C LYS A 23 -0.09 4.17 12.89
N LYS A 24 -1.00 3.78 13.76
CA LYS A 24 -2.33 3.27 13.38
C LYS A 24 -3.38 4.38 13.41
N PRO A 25 -4.36 4.39 12.48
CA PRO A 25 -4.46 3.49 11.31
C PRO A 25 -3.36 3.76 10.27
N ALA A 26 -2.84 2.69 9.65
CA ALA A 26 -1.79 2.79 8.65
C ALA A 26 -2.39 2.92 7.24
N PHE A 27 -1.82 3.81 6.44
CA PHE A 27 -2.32 4.13 5.09
C PHE A 27 -1.22 3.97 4.04
N VAL A 28 -1.59 3.42 2.88
CA VAL A 28 -0.73 3.34 1.69
C VAL A 28 -1.46 4.00 0.52
N PHE A 29 -0.80 4.95 -0.11
CA PHE A 29 -1.24 5.55 -1.36
C PHE A 29 -0.33 5.05 -2.48
N ASP A 30 -0.91 4.37 -3.47
CA ASP A 30 -0.23 3.87 -4.66
C ASP A 30 -0.66 4.70 -5.88
N GLY A 31 0.21 5.62 -6.31
CA GLY A 31 -0.03 6.45 -7.48
C GLY A 31 0.29 5.78 -8.82
N ARG A 32 0.87 4.57 -8.81
CA ARG A 32 1.33 3.87 -10.02
C ARG A 32 0.63 2.53 -10.24
N HIS A 33 -0.27 2.13 -9.34
CA HIS A 33 -0.98 0.85 -9.40
C HIS A 33 -0.01 -0.34 -9.51
N LEU A 34 0.98 -0.36 -8.62
CA LEU A 34 2.12 -1.25 -8.63
C LEU A 34 2.06 -2.31 -7.52
N LEU A 35 1.36 -2.01 -6.42
CA LEU A 35 1.29 -2.85 -5.23
C LEU A 35 0.08 -3.80 -5.25
N ASN A 36 0.20 -4.92 -4.52
CA ASN A 36 -0.92 -5.85 -4.32
C ASN A 36 -1.87 -5.33 -3.24
N GLU A 37 -2.98 -4.71 -3.67
CA GLU A 37 -4.01 -4.16 -2.78
C GLU A 37 -4.62 -5.21 -1.83
N THR A 38 -4.78 -6.46 -2.28
CA THR A 38 -5.38 -7.52 -1.47
C THR A 38 -4.47 -7.87 -0.29
N GLU A 39 -3.20 -8.12 -0.58
CA GLU A 39 -2.18 -8.43 0.43
C GLU A 39 -2.03 -7.28 1.45
N LEU A 40 -1.96 -6.04 0.97
CA LEU A 40 -1.85 -4.87 1.86
C LEU A 40 -3.09 -4.71 2.74
N THR A 41 -4.28 -4.96 2.20
CA THR A 41 -5.53 -4.89 2.96
C THR A 41 -5.62 -6.00 4.01
N GLU A 42 -5.17 -7.22 3.68
CA GLU A 42 -5.09 -8.35 4.62
C GLU A 42 -4.12 -8.08 5.77
N ILE A 43 -2.99 -7.39 5.51
CA ILE A 43 -2.07 -6.90 6.54
C ILE A 43 -2.74 -5.84 7.44
N GLY A 44 -3.74 -5.13 6.94
CA GLY A 44 -4.52 -4.12 7.67
C GLY A 44 -4.23 -2.69 7.24
N PHE A 45 -3.59 -2.47 6.09
CA PHE A 45 -3.47 -1.14 5.49
C PHE A 45 -4.80 -0.65 4.95
N LYS A 46 -4.99 0.67 5.03
CA LYS A 46 -5.97 1.38 4.22
C LYS A 46 -5.29 1.80 2.91
N VAL A 47 -5.63 1.14 1.82
CA VAL A 47 -4.98 1.32 0.51
C VAL A 47 -5.80 2.27 -0.35
N TYR A 48 -5.12 3.23 -0.98
CA TYR A 48 -5.70 4.15 -1.95
C TYR A 48 -4.92 4.07 -3.25
N THR A 49 -5.63 3.83 -4.36
CA THR A 49 -5.04 3.72 -5.69
C THR A 49 -5.76 4.63 -6.66
N ILE A 50 -5.04 5.27 -7.58
CA ILE A 50 -5.66 6.08 -8.63
C ILE A 50 -6.45 5.19 -9.60
N GLY A 51 -7.65 5.62 -9.99
CA GLY A 51 -8.46 4.93 -10.98
C GLY A 51 -9.30 3.77 -10.44
N LYS A 52 -9.27 3.51 -9.13
CA LYS A 52 -10.17 2.57 -8.45
C LYS A 52 -11.05 3.30 -7.45
N GLU A 53 -12.34 2.96 -7.43
CA GLU A 53 -13.22 3.37 -6.35
C GLU A 53 -12.79 2.63 -5.07
N THR A 54 -12.26 3.37 -4.09
CA THR A 54 -12.09 2.83 -2.74
C THR A 54 -13.47 2.49 -2.19
N THR A 55 -13.81 1.21 -2.13
CA THR A 55 -14.98 0.74 -1.39
C THR A 55 -14.75 1.09 0.08
N LYS A 56 -15.66 1.89 0.63
CA LYS A 56 -15.60 2.41 2.01
C LYS A 56 -15.67 1.30 3.05
#